data_AF-A0A4R1R9A0-F1
#
_entry.id   AF-A0A4R1R9A0-F1
#
_cell.length_a   1.000
_cell.length_b   1.000
_cell.length_c   1.000
_cell.angle_alpha   90.00
_cell.angle_beta   90.00
_cell.angle_gamma   90.00
#
_symmetry.space_group_name_H-M   'P 1'
#
loop_
_entity.id
_entity.type
_entity.pdbx_description
1 polymer ?
#
loop_
_entity_poly.entity_id
_entity_poly.type
_entity_poly.pdbx_seq_one_letter_code
_entity_poly.pdbx_strand_id
1 'polypeptide(L)'
;MKQIIKLLPCFVILFIVQSCATYDMQIKVVSQTKQDTSGINIFLIGDAGKLENNQPSKALIALNDKIKDSKKEDLLLFLGDNIYPNGLSDSYTEEAKLALQSQIDVAKNFNGRVIFLPGNHDWYSGIDGLKEEAKLVGKALGDKSFSPQDACPLDSYDVSNEIVVITVDSEWYITNWDKHPKMNDNCNIKYREKFISEFKSLVNKNQDKTIILAMHHPLGSYGSHGGQFLFNPLKAPLNVLRNASGISPADLNHPLYRELSNKITTILQEYKNDVIVVSGHDHNLQYLVHKNIPQIISGSGSKVKPVRHYEKDASSFGYAGLGFAVLNIQENNQTVQYYDETNQLIHSKVIREIQTEKPLSVSNFPKESIISKSIYTKHTDDKSKNYNSFFGNHYRQLYYNKFDFPVVNLDTLHGGLKPVKLGGGNQSVSLRLEDNDGKEYVMRRMRKSATQFIQVKAFQEEFMKERLENTVADRFIMDFYTTSYPFAA
;
A
#
# COMPACT_ATOMS: atom_id res chain seq x y z
N MET A 1 19.23 -8.71 -45.85
CA MET A 1 18.18 -9.49 -45.14
C MET A 1 18.66 -10.82 -44.55
N LYS A 2 19.36 -11.71 -45.28
CA LYS A 2 19.78 -13.03 -44.75
C LYS A 2 20.77 -13.01 -43.57
N GLN A 3 21.61 -11.98 -43.42
CA GLN A 3 22.51 -11.84 -42.26
C GLN A 3 21.82 -11.35 -40.99
N ILE A 4 20.78 -10.50 -41.12
CA ILE A 4 20.00 -9.99 -39.98
C ILE A 4 19.20 -11.12 -39.32
N ILE A 5 18.71 -12.08 -40.11
CA ILE A 5 17.94 -13.23 -39.62
C ILE A 5 18.83 -14.23 -38.85
N LYS A 6 20.13 -14.35 -39.20
CA LYS A 6 21.08 -15.23 -38.46
C LYS A 6 21.57 -14.61 -37.14
N LEU A 7 21.53 -13.29 -37.02
CA LEU A 7 21.90 -12.57 -35.79
C LEU A 7 20.73 -12.44 -34.81
N LEU A 8 19.48 -12.61 -35.26
CA LEU A 8 18.27 -12.54 -34.45
C LEU A 8 18.27 -13.52 -33.24
N PRO A 9 18.61 -14.82 -33.37
CA PRO A 9 18.67 -15.70 -32.20
C PRO A 9 19.80 -15.32 -31.24
N CYS A 10 20.92 -14.78 -31.76
CA CYS A 10 22.03 -14.33 -30.93
C CYS A 10 21.67 -13.06 -30.14
N PHE A 11 20.92 -12.13 -30.76
CA PHE A 11 20.37 -10.95 -30.08
C PHE A 11 19.30 -11.30 -29.05
N VAL A 12 18.42 -12.26 -29.34
CA VAL A 12 17.43 -12.77 -28.38
C VAL A 12 18.12 -13.44 -27.19
N ILE A 13 19.19 -14.22 -27.42
CA ILE A 13 20.00 -14.82 -26.35
C ILE A 13 20.74 -13.75 -25.54
N LEU A 14 21.30 -12.71 -26.17
CA LEU A 14 22.02 -11.62 -25.47
C LEU A 14 21.10 -10.78 -24.57
N PHE A 15 19.84 -10.59 -24.96
CA PHE A 15 18.84 -9.89 -24.13
C PHE A 15 18.32 -10.75 -22.95
N ILE A 16 18.40 -12.08 -23.02
CA ILE A 16 17.98 -12.98 -21.94
C ILE A 16 18.99 -12.96 -20.76
N VAL A 17 20.26 -12.64 -21.01
CA VAL A 17 21.33 -12.71 -19.98
C VAL A 17 21.36 -11.50 -19.02
N GLN A 18 20.63 -10.41 -19.30
CA GLN A 18 20.68 -9.19 -18.47
C GLN A 18 19.66 -9.15 -17.33
N SER A 19 18.96 -10.26 -17.05
CA SER A 19 17.78 -10.28 -16.17
C SER A 19 17.76 -11.40 -15.11
N CYS A 20 18.92 -11.94 -14.74
CA CYS A 20 18.97 -13.10 -13.85
C CYS A 20 18.83 -12.68 -12.37
N ALA A 21 17.81 -13.22 -11.69
CA ALA A 21 17.78 -13.23 -10.23
C ALA A 21 18.89 -14.16 -9.70
N THR A 22 19.48 -13.83 -8.55
CA THR A 22 20.60 -14.58 -7.96
C THR A 22 20.34 -14.89 -6.48
N TYR A 23 21.11 -15.84 -5.93
CA TYR A 23 21.22 -16.06 -4.49
C TYR A 23 22.36 -15.24 -3.87
N ASP A 24 23.26 -14.70 -4.68
CA ASP A 24 24.45 -14.00 -4.18
C ASP A 24 24.08 -12.69 -3.51
N MET A 25 24.59 -12.49 -2.29
CA MET A 25 24.52 -11.20 -1.60
C MET A 25 25.48 -10.21 -2.27
N GLN A 26 24.96 -9.20 -2.97
CA GLN A 26 25.78 -8.22 -3.69
C GLN A 26 25.82 -6.85 -3.00
N ILE A 27 26.04 -6.82 -1.69
CA ILE A 27 26.18 -5.57 -0.91
C ILE A 27 27.33 -5.69 0.09
N LYS A 28 28.04 -4.58 0.33
CA LYS A 28 29.03 -4.49 1.40
C LYS A 28 28.28 -4.45 2.75
N VAL A 29 28.56 -5.42 3.61
CA VAL A 29 28.05 -5.47 5.00
C VAL A 29 28.18 -4.08 5.63
N VAL A 30 27.04 -3.51 6.03
CA VAL A 30 26.99 -2.21 6.69
C VAL A 30 27.58 -2.38 8.09
N SER A 31 28.50 -1.49 8.49
CA SER A 31 28.99 -1.47 9.86
C SER A 31 27.81 -1.22 10.81
N GLN A 32 27.72 -1.97 11.90
CA GLN A 32 26.66 -1.83 12.91
C GLN A 32 26.61 -0.37 13.38
N THR A 33 25.64 0.38 12.88
CA THR A 33 25.24 1.64 13.51
C THR A 33 24.42 1.26 14.73
N LYS A 34 24.68 1.95 15.84
CA LYS A 34 23.95 1.73 17.10
C LYS A 34 22.45 1.80 16.79
N GLN A 35 21.73 0.72 17.07
CA GLN A 35 20.30 0.65 16.81
C GLN A 35 19.61 1.73 17.65
N ASP A 36 18.99 2.70 16.98
CA ASP A 36 18.15 3.67 17.65
C ASP A 36 16.81 3.00 17.97
N THR A 37 16.52 2.89 19.27
CA THR A 37 15.30 2.27 19.79
C THR A 37 14.22 3.29 20.13
N SER A 38 14.44 4.57 19.83
CA SER A 38 13.42 5.61 19.93
C SER A 38 12.35 5.44 18.84
N GLY A 39 11.14 5.98 19.06
CA GLY A 39 10.00 5.80 18.15
C GLY A 39 9.30 4.44 18.28
N ILE A 40 8.50 4.06 17.30
CA ILE A 40 7.75 2.79 17.26
C ILE A 40 8.46 1.81 16.33
N ASN A 41 8.69 0.59 16.80
CA ASN A 41 9.21 -0.49 15.95
C ASN A 41 8.06 -1.35 15.42
N ILE A 42 8.10 -1.61 14.12
CA ILE A 42 7.22 -2.57 13.45
C ILE A 42 8.10 -3.70 12.94
N PHE A 43 7.99 -4.86 13.58
CA PHE A 43 8.66 -6.09 13.20
C PHE A 43 7.84 -6.78 12.11
N LEU A 44 8.50 -7.20 11.04
CA LEU A 44 7.88 -7.69 9.81
C LEU A 44 8.45 -9.07 9.48
N ILE A 45 7.61 -10.10 9.45
CA ILE A 45 7.99 -11.43 9.00
C ILE A 45 6.83 -12.08 8.23
N GLY A 46 7.07 -12.56 7.03
CA GLY A 46 6.12 -13.31 6.21
C GLY A 46 6.64 -14.70 5.90
N ASP A 47 5.75 -15.59 5.46
CA ASP A 47 6.11 -16.90 4.92
C ASP A 47 6.89 -17.73 5.95
N ALA A 48 6.51 -17.64 7.23
CA ALA A 48 7.16 -18.31 8.34
C ALA A 48 6.55 -19.70 8.66
N GLY A 49 5.53 -20.12 7.91
CA GLY A 49 4.74 -21.31 8.20
C GLY A 49 5.35 -22.67 7.84
N LYS A 50 6.60 -22.73 7.37
CA LYS A 50 7.24 -23.99 6.98
C LYS A 50 8.22 -24.43 8.08
N LEU A 51 8.00 -25.64 8.60
CA LEU A 51 8.91 -26.25 9.57
C LEU A 51 10.14 -26.86 8.88
N GLU A 52 11.26 -26.87 9.60
CA GLU A 52 12.48 -27.59 9.25
C GLU A 52 12.66 -28.74 10.23
N ASN A 53 12.42 -29.98 9.81
CA ASN A 53 12.49 -31.17 10.67
C ASN A 53 11.64 -31.05 11.95
N ASN A 54 10.38 -30.59 11.82
CA ASN A 54 9.46 -30.30 12.94
C ASN A 54 9.97 -29.23 13.93
N GLN A 55 10.87 -28.35 13.49
CA GLN A 55 11.34 -27.19 14.26
C GLN A 55 11.00 -25.89 13.53
N PRO A 56 10.83 -24.77 14.27
CA PRO A 56 10.70 -23.45 13.67
C PRO A 56 11.92 -23.12 12.82
N SER A 57 11.73 -22.30 11.80
CA SER A 57 12.82 -21.82 10.97
C SER A 57 13.82 -20.99 11.79
N LYS A 58 15.07 -20.94 11.33
CA LYS A 58 16.09 -20.12 11.97
C LYS A 58 15.75 -18.62 12.00
N ALA A 59 15.08 -18.09 10.98
CA ALA A 59 14.64 -16.69 10.98
C ALA A 59 13.56 -16.43 12.04
N LEU A 60 12.64 -17.37 12.28
CA LEU A 60 11.65 -17.24 13.34
C LEU A 60 12.31 -17.31 14.73
N ILE A 61 13.34 -18.16 14.91
CA ILE A 61 14.16 -18.21 16.13
C ILE A 61 14.91 -16.88 16.33
N ALA A 62 15.56 -16.37 15.29
CA ALA A 62 16.27 -15.09 15.33
C ALA A 62 15.31 -13.94 15.70
N LEU A 63 14.13 -13.89 15.08
CA LEU A 63 13.10 -12.91 15.44
C LEU A 63 12.71 -13.01 16.92
N ASN A 64 12.50 -14.22 17.45
CA ASN A 64 12.16 -14.43 18.85
C ASN A 64 13.21 -13.86 19.81
N ASP A 65 14.49 -13.95 19.45
CA ASP A 65 15.56 -13.31 20.21
C ASP A 65 15.52 -11.78 20.07
N LYS A 66 15.26 -11.28 18.86
CA LYS A 66 15.24 -9.85 18.56
C LYS A 66 14.11 -9.10 19.27
N ILE A 67 12.95 -9.72 19.43
CA ILE A 67 11.77 -9.09 20.03
C ILE A 67 11.80 -9.00 21.56
N LYS A 68 12.79 -9.59 22.23
CA LYS A 68 12.92 -9.53 23.70
C LYS A 68 13.02 -8.09 24.23
N ASP A 69 13.57 -7.20 23.42
CA ASP A 69 13.70 -5.76 23.71
C ASP A 69 12.51 -4.92 23.21
N SER A 70 11.42 -5.57 22.78
CA SER A 70 10.21 -4.88 22.27
C SER A 70 9.51 -4.07 23.36
N LYS A 71 8.84 -3.00 22.94
CA LYS A 71 8.05 -2.13 23.82
C LYS A 71 6.56 -2.36 23.61
N LYS A 72 5.73 -1.79 24.49
CA LYS A 72 4.26 -1.96 24.42
C LYS A 72 3.65 -1.28 23.19
N GLU A 73 4.25 -0.19 22.75
CA GLU A 73 3.87 0.58 21.56
C GLU A 73 4.34 -0.06 20.25
N ASP A 74 5.23 -1.05 20.31
CA ASP A 74 5.73 -1.74 19.12
C ASP A 74 4.67 -2.68 18.53
N LEU A 75 4.86 -3.05 17.27
CA LEU A 75 3.97 -3.92 16.50
C LEU A 75 4.74 -5.08 15.88
N LEU A 76 4.17 -6.28 15.92
CA LEU A 76 4.66 -7.45 15.19
C LEU A 76 3.63 -7.87 14.14
N LEU A 77 4.03 -7.84 12.87
CA LEU A 77 3.21 -8.24 11.73
C LEU A 77 3.72 -9.57 11.17
N PHE A 78 2.87 -10.59 11.22
CA PHE A 78 3.01 -11.80 10.42
C PHE A 78 2.32 -11.58 9.07
N LEU A 79 3.08 -11.51 7.98
CA LEU A 79 2.65 -11.01 6.67
C LEU A 79 2.08 -12.11 5.76
N GLY A 80 1.43 -13.12 6.32
CA GLY A 80 0.79 -14.21 5.57
C GLY A 80 1.69 -15.41 5.31
N ASP A 81 1.06 -16.46 4.78
CA ASP A 81 1.63 -17.79 4.61
C ASP A 81 2.12 -18.37 5.95
N ASN A 82 1.20 -18.31 6.92
CA ASN A 82 1.42 -18.76 8.29
C ASN A 82 1.44 -20.29 8.37
N ILE A 83 0.84 -21.00 7.42
CA ILE A 83 0.78 -22.47 7.42
C ILE A 83 0.97 -23.04 6.01
N TYR A 84 2.09 -23.75 5.80
CA TYR A 84 2.34 -24.48 4.55
C TYR A 84 1.94 -25.97 4.63
N PRO A 85 1.69 -26.61 3.48
CA PRO A 85 1.47 -25.99 2.17
C PRO A 85 0.02 -25.59 1.91
N ASN A 86 -0.94 -25.94 2.77
CA ASN A 86 -2.36 -25.82 2.44
C ASN A 86 -3.19 -25.13 3.53
N GLY A 87 -2.60 -24.37 4.45
CA GLY A 87 -3.38 -23.77 5.52
C GLY A 87 -3.89 -24.81 6.54
N LEU A 88 -4.92 -24.44 7.27
CA LEU A 88 -5.52 -25.24 8.32
C LEU A 88 -6.77 -26.00 7.78
N SER A 89 -6.68 -27.31 7.49
CA SER A 89 -7.81 -28.12 6.95
C SER A 89 -8.60 -28.85 8.04
N ASP A 90 -9.88 -29.22 7.82
CA ASP A 90 -10.73 -29.97 8.78
C ASP A 90 -10.07 -31.18 9.50
N SER A 91 -9.17 -31.89 8.82
CA SER A 91 -8.40 -33.01 9.39
C SER A 91 -6.95 -32.63 9.73
N TYR A 92 -6.76 -31.48 10.39
CA TYR A 92 -5.48 -30.85 10.73
C TYR A 92 -4.33 -31.83 10.89
N THR A 93 -3.27 -31.67 10.10
CA THR A 93 -2.01 -32.37 10.39
C THR A 93 -1.39 -31.78 11.65
N GLU A 94 -0.71 -32.60 12.44
CA GLU A 94 0.05 -32.12 13.59
C GLU A 94 1.15 -31.13 13.17
N GLU A 95 1.66 -31.25 11.94
CA GLU A 95 2.61 -30.31 11.34
C GLU A 95 2.02 -28.90 11.16
N ALA A 96 0.79 -28.80 10.63
CA ALA A 96 0.12 -27.50 10.45
C ALA A 96 -0.14 -26.79 11.78
N LYS A 97 -0.57 -27.55 12.80
CA LYS A 97 -0.74 -27.01 14.16
C LYS A 97 0.59 -26.55 14.74
N LEU A 98 1.65 -27.34 14.59
CA LEU A 98 2.97 -27.01 15.11
C LEU A 98 3.58 -25.78 14.41
N ALA A 99 3.35 -25.62 13.10
CA ALA A 99 3.77 -24.45 12.34
C ALA A 99 3.13 -23.15 12.86
N LEU A 100 1.80 -23.16 13.04
CA LEU A 100 1.08 -22.02 13.62
C LEU A 100 1.48 -21.78 15.08
N GLN A 101 1.57 -22.86 15.87
CA GLN A 101 1.91 -22.77 17.30
C GLN A 101 3.30 -22.16 17.50
N SER A 102 4.27 -22.51 16.66
CA SER A 102 5.62 -21.96 16.72
C SER A 102 5.62 -20.43 16.56
N GLN A 103 4.80 -19.90 15.66
CA GLN A 103 4.66 -18.45 15.46
C GLN A 103 3.90 -17.79 16.61
N ILE A 104 2.84 -18.44 17.12
CA ILE A 104 2.10 -18.00 18.31
C ILE A 104 3.02 -17.92 19.53
N ASP A 105 3.94 -18.86 19.70
CA ASP A 105 4.85 -18.89 20.84
C ASP A 105 5.87 -17.75 20.78
N VAL A 106 6.35 -17.39 19.59
CA VAL A 106 7.13 -16.16 19.38
C VAL A 106 6.28 -14.93 19.69
N ALA A 107 5.05 -14.87 19.17
CA ALA A 107 4.14 -13.76 19.39
C ALA A 107 3.82 -13.51 20.87
N LYS A 108 3.72 -14.56 21.70
CA LYS A 108 3.51 -14.44 23.16
C LYS A 108 4.67 -13.77 23.90
N ASN A 109 5.88 -13.83 23.34
CA ASN A 109 7.06 -13.18 23.90
C ASN A 109 7.17 -11.70 23.48
N PHE A 110 6.26 -11.22 22.62
CA PHE A 110 6.21 -9.83 22.18
C PHE A 110 5.47 -8.97 23.20
N ASN A 111 6.05 -7.84 23.60
CA ASN A 111 5.45 -6.95 24.61
C ASN A 111 4.33 -6.06 24.05
N GLY A 112 4.35 -5.83 22.73
CA GLY A 112 3.43 -4.92 22.04
C GLY A 112 2.24 -5.63 21.40
N ARG A 113 1.73 -5.04 20.32
CA ARG A 113 0.60 -5.60 19.56
C ARG A 113 1.09 -6.62 18.52
N VAL A 114 0.36 -7.72 18.34
CA VAL A 114 0.63 -8.69 17.28
C VAL A 114 -0.55 -8.72 16.32
N ILE A 115 -0.26 -8.80 15.01
CA ILE A 115 -1.26 -8.97 13.96
C ILE A 115 -0.76 -10.01 12.94
N PHE A 116 -1.55 -11.04 12.72
CA PHE A 116 -1.39 -12.02 11.65
C PHE A 116 -2.26 -11.63 10.46
N LEU A 117 -1.68 -11.60 9.28
CA LEU A 117 -2.39 -11.50 8.00
C LEU A 117 -2.43 -12.90 7.36
N PRO A 118 -3.43 -13.20 6.52
CA PRO A 118 -3.40 -14.40 5.68
C PRO A 118 -2.61 -14.18 4.39
N GLY A 119 -1.97 -15.26 3.92
CA GLY A 119 -1.42 -15.41 2.58
C GLY A 119 -2.19 -16.42 1.74
N ASN A 120 -1.71 -16.70 0.52
CA ASN A 120 -2.42 -17.62 -0.36
C ASN A 120 -2.41 -19.06 0.17
N HIS A 121 -1.35 -19.50 0.86
CA HIS A 121 -1.30 -20.84 1.41
C HIS A 121 -2.31 -21.05 2.55
N ASP A 122 -2.59 -20.02 3.33
CA ASP A 122 -3.59 -20.03 4.40
C ASP A 122 -5.01 -20.21 3.83
N TRP A 123 -5.26 -19.66 2.64
CA TRP A 123 -6.51 -19.79 1.89
C TRP A 123 -6.74 -21.15 1.22
N TYR A 124 -5.73 -21.99 1.06
CA TYR A 124 -5.86 -23.25 0.30
C TYR A 124 -6.74 -24.30 0.98
N SER A 125 -7.02 -24.17 2.28
CA SER A 125 -8.05 -24.94 2.98
C SER A 125 -9.44 -24.29 2.93
N GLY A 126 -9.60 -23.21 2.16
CA GLY A 126 -10.84 -22.46 2.06
C GLY A 126 -11.12 -21.56 3.27
N ILE A 127 -12.28 -20.89 3.22
CA ILE A 127 -12.68 -19.89 4.22
C ILE A 127 -12.85 -20.49 5.61
N ASP A 128 -13.29 -21.74 5.71
CA ASP A 128 -13.49 -22.39 7.01
C ASP A 128 -12.15 -22.64 7.69
N GLY A 129 -11.13 -23.06 6.93
CA GLY A 129 -9.75 -23.20 7.42
C GLY A 129 -9.14 -21.88 7.87
N LEU A 130 -9.32 -20.83 7.06
CA LEU A 130 -8.88 -19.46 7.38
C LEU A 130 -9.55 -18.93 8.67
N LYS A 131 -10.85 -19.18 8.84
CA LYS A 131 -11.58 -18.79 10.06
C LYS A 131 -11.11 -19.56 11.29
N GLU A 132 -10.79 -20.85 11.15
CA GLU A 132 -10.22 -21.59 12.29
C GLU A 132 -8.82 -21.09 12.63
N GLU A 133 -7.97 -20.80 11.65
CA GLU A 133 -6.65 -20.18 11.89
C GLU A 133 -6.81 -18.87 12.67
N ALA A 134 -7.67 -17.97 12.20
CA ALA A 134 -7.97 -16.70 12.88
C ALA A 134 -8.48 -16.92 14.31
N LYS A 135 -9.31 -17.94 14.54
CA LYS A 135 -9.83 -18.31 15.86
C LYS A 135 -8.73 -18.86 16.78
N LEU A 136 -7.80 -19.67 16.27
CA LEU A 136 -6.68 -20.20 17.06
C LEU A 136 -5.72 -19.06 17.47
N VAL A 137 -5.39 -18.17 16.53
CA VAL A 137 -4.59 -16.98 16.79
C VAL A 137 -5.31 -16.06 17.79
N GLY A 138 -6.58 -15.78 17.57
CA GLY A 138 -7.41 -14.94 18.45
C GLY A 138 -7.52 -15.50 19.87
N LYS A 139 -7.72 -16.82 20.01
CA LYS A 139 -7.75 -17.49 21.31
C LYS A 139 -6.42 -17.37 22.07
N ALA A 140 -5.29 -17.40 21.37
CA ALA A 140 -3.98 -17.38 21.98
C ALA A 140 -3.47 -15.96 22.30
N LEU A 141 -3.82 -14.97 21.48
CA LEU A 141 -3.22 -13.63 21.51
C LEU A 141 -4.26 -12.49 21.69
N GLY A 142 -5.56 -12.82 21.63
CA GLY A 142 -6.69 -11.89 21.69
C GLY A 142 -7.34 -11.66 20.33
N ASP A 143 -8.66 -11.40 20.32
CA ASP A 143 -9.52 -11.46 19.12
C ASP A 143 -9.03 -10.64 17.92
N LYS A 144 -8.42 -9.46 18.14
CA LYS A 144 -7.88 -8.61 17.05
C LYS A 144 -6.42 -8.90 16.69
N SER A 145 -5.94 -10.11 16.90
CA SER A 145 -4.56 -10.52 16.57
C SER A 145 -4.46 -11.19 15.20
N PHE A 146 -5.59 -11.38 14.52
CA PHE A 146 -5.67 -11.79 13.11
C PHE A 146 -6.38 -10.67 12.34
N SER A 147 -5.88 -10.23 11.20
CA SER A 147 -6.46 -9.10 10.47
C SER A 147 -6.27 -9.26 8.96
N PRO A 148 -7.29 -9.00 8.14
CA PRO A 148 -8.61 -8.48 8.53
C PRO A 148 -9.49 -9.49 9.28
N GLN A 149 -10.41 -8.99 10.10
CA GLN A 149 -11.35 -9.82 10.87
C GLN A 149 -12.37 -10.53 9.97
N ASP A 150 -12.93 -11.64 10.47
CA ASP A 150 -14.04 -12.39 9.84
C ASP A 150 -13.78 -12.91 8.41
N ALA A 151 -12.50 -13.03 8.01
CA ALA A 151 -12.10 -13.31 6.62
C ALA A 151 -12.58 -12.25 5.62
N CYS A 152 -12.81 -11.01 6.10
CA CYS A 152 -13.13 -9.87 5.27
C CYS A 152 -11.89 -9.30 4.58
N PRO A 153 -12.04 -8.45 3.55
CA PRO A 153 -10.88 -8.03 2.76
C PRO A 153 -10.07 -6.86 3.32
N LEU A 154 -10.62 -6.13 4.30
CA LEU A 154 -10.07 -4.84 4.69
C LEU A 154 -10.38 -4.54 6.16
N ASP A 155 -9.36 -4.11 6.88
CA ASP A 155 -9.49 -3.57 8.24
C ASP A 155 -8.43 -2.48 8.49
N SER A 156 -8.58 -1.75 9.59
CA SER A 156 -7.59 -0.77 10.05
C SER A 156 -7.42 -0.81 11.56
N TYR A 157 -6.20 -0.52 11.99
CA TYR A 157 -5.84 -0.41 13.39
C TYR A 157 -5.02 0.86 13.62
N ASP A 158 -5.50 1.72 14.52
CA ASP A 158 -4.74 2.87 14.99
C ASP A 158 -3.64 2.41 15.95
N VAL A 159 -2.38 2.55 15.53
CA VAL A 159 -1.22 2.28 16.39
C VAL A 159 -1.01 3.45 17.35
N SER A 160 -1.16 4.67 16.83
CA SER A 160 -1.12 5.92 17.59
C SER A 160 -1.99 6.98 16.91
N ASN A 161 -1.94 8.22 17.42
CA ASN A 161 -2.58 9.35 16.74
C ASN A 161 -1.92 9.68 15.39
N GLU A 162 -0.68 9.22 15.17
CA GLU A 162 0.14 9.57 14.00
C GLU A 162 0.38 8.37 13.07
N ILE A 163 0.05 7.14 13.49
CA ILE A 163 0.31 5.93 12.73
C ILE A 163 -0.93 5.05 12.68
N VAL A 164 -1.30 4.61 11.49
CA VAL A 164 -2.35 3.63 11.25
C VAL A 164 -1.80 2.46 10.43
N VAL A 165 -2.22 1.25 10.77
CA VAL A 165 -2.02 0.07 9.93
C VAL A 165 -3.32 -0.22 9.21
N ILE A 166 -3.28 -0.31 7.89
CA ILE A 166 -4.38 -0.80 7.06
C ILE A 166 -4.00 -2.21 6.61
N THR A 167 -4.78 -3.22 6.97
CA THR A 167 -4.55 -4.60 6.54
C THR A 167 -5.47 -4.95 5.39
N VAL A 168 -4.90 -5.52 4.32
CA VAL A 168 -5.63 -6.00 3.15
C VAL A 168 -5.41 -7.50 2.99
N ASP A 169 -6.50 -8.25 2.95
CA ASP A 169 -6.47 -9.62 2.45
C ASP A 169 -6.40 -9.57 0.93
N SER A 170 -5.17 -9.65 0.42
CA SER A 170 -4.92 -9.65 -1.02
C SER A 170 -5.41 -10.92 -1.72
N GLU A 171 -5.45 -12.07 -1.03
CA GLU A 171 -5.92 -13.32 -1.63
C GLU A 171 -7.43 -13.27 -1.86
N TRP A 172 -8.18 -12.66 -0.93
CA TRP A 172 -9.61 -12.37 -1.12
C TRP A 172 -9.88 -11.68 -2.47
N TYR A 173 -9.03 -10.75 -2.91
CA TYR A 173 -9.25 -10.06 -4.18
C TYR A 173 -8.89 -10.91 -5.40
N ILE A 174 -7.79 -11.67 -5.34
CA ILE A 174 -7.23 -12.34 -6.53
C ILE A 174 -7.79 -13.75 -6.76
N THR A 175 -8.34 -14.37 -5.72
CA THR A 175 -8.90 -15.72 -5.80
C THR A 175 -10.17 -15.78 -6.67
N ASN A 176 -10.50 -16.98 -7.14
CA ASN A 176 -11.74 -17.23 -7.87
C ASN A 176 -12.91 -17.41 -6.89
N TRP A 177 -13.79 -16.41 -6.83
CA TRP A 177 -14.92 -16.37 -5.90
C TRP A 177 -15.98 -17.43 -6.18
N ASP A 178 -16.07 -17.95 -7.41
CA ASP A 178 -17.00 -19.05 -7.73
C ASP A 178 -16.65 -20.32 -6.94
N LYS A 179 -15.40 -20.46 -6.50
CA LYS A 179 -14.94 -21.55 -5.64
C LYS A 179 -15.18 -21.30 -4.15
N HIS A 180 -15.56 -20.07 -3.77
CA HIS A 180 -15.73 -19.65 -2.38
C HIS A 180 -17.05 -18.86 -2.20
N PRO A 181 -18.22 -19.46 -2.48
CA PRO A 181 -19.50 -18.74 -2.53
C PRO A 181 -19.90 -18.06 -1.20
N LYS A 182 -19.34 -18.51 -0.07
CA LYS A 182 -19.63 -18.00 1.28
C LYS A 182 -18.60 -17.00 1.82
N MET A 183 -17.58 -16.64 1.03
CA MET A 183 -16.47 -15.79 1.50
C MET A 183 -16.91 -14.40 1.97
N ASN A 184 -18.07 -13.93 1.51
CA ASN A 184 -18.56 -12.57 1.77
C ASN A 184 -19.79 -12.55 2.70
N ASP A 185 -20.19 -13.69 3.28
CA ASP A 185 -21.44 -13.81 4.04
C ASP A 185 -21.46 -12.84 5.24
N ASN A 186 -20.32 -12.69 5.92
CA ASN A 186 -20.16 -11.86 7.11
C ASN A 186 -19.58 -10.47 6.83
N CYS A 187 -19.34 -10.13 5.56
CA CYS A 187 -18.62 -8.91 5.19
C CYS A 187 -19.55 -7.85 4.60
N ASN A 188 -19.31 -6.59 4.97
CA ASN A 188 -19.96 -5.44 4.33
C ASN A 188 -19.47 -5.23 2.89
N ILE A 189 -18.23 -5.64 2.61
CA ILE A 189 -17.62 -5.60 1.29
C ILE A 189 -17.90 -6.93 0.60
N LYS A 190 -18.73 -6.89 -0.45
CA LYS A 190 -19.20 -8.10 -1.16
C LYS A 190 -18.78 -8.19 -2.63
N TYR A 191 -18.09 -7.18 -3.14
CA TYR A 191 -17.62 -7.09 -4.52
C TYR A 191 -16.36 -6.22 -4.60
N ARG A 192 -15.52 -6.46 -5.62
CA ARG A 192 -14.18 -5.85 -5.76
C ARG A 192 -14.24 -4.34 -5.86
N GLU A 193 -15.23 -3.77 -6.55
CA GLU A 193 -15.39 -2.32 -6.68
C GLU A 193 -15.73 -1.66 -5.33
N LYS A 194 -16.49 -2.37 -4.47
CA LYS A 194 -16.75 -1.89 -3.10
C LYS A 194 -15.46 -1.92 -2.29
N PHE A 195 -14.65 -2.97 -2.40
CA PHE A 195 -13.34 -3.04 -1.76
C PHE A 195 -12.48 -1.83 -2.14
N ILE A 196 -12.33 -1.54 -3.44
CA ILE A 196 -11.52 -0.40 -3.91
C ILE A 196 -12.07 0.94 -3.37
N SER A 197 -13.40 1.09 -3.31
CA SER A 197 -14.01 2.30 -2.75
C SER A 197 -13.80 2.43 -1.24
N GLU A 198 -13.93 1.35 -0.47
CA GLU A 198 -13.71 1.37 0.98
C GLU A 198 -12.23 1.53 1.32
N PHE A 199 -11.33 0.88 0.59
CA PHE A 199 -9.89 1.07 0.71
C PHE A 199 -9.51 2.53 0.48
N LYS A 200 -9.99 3.13 -0.62
CA LYS A 200 -9.77 4.56 -0.89
C LYS A 200 -10.33 5.44 0.23
N SER A 201 -11.55 5.15 0.70
CA SER A 201 -12.17 5.88 1.81
C SER A 201 -11.31 5.83 3.07
N LEU A 202 -10.73 4.67 3.38
CA LEU A 202 -9.88 4.44 4.53
C LEU A 202 -8.54 5.18 4.44
N VAL A 203 -7.89 5.16 3.27
CA VAL A 203 -6.68 5.96 3.01
C VAL A 203 -6.98 7.45 3.14
N ASN A 204 -8.06 7.94 2.51
CA ASN A 204 -8.46 9.35 2.60
C ASN A 204 -8.75 9.78 4.06
N LYS A 205 -9.33 8.89 4.87
CA LYS A 205 -9.65 9.17 6.28
C LYS A 205 -8.41 9.26 7.18
N ASN A 206 -7.25 8.79 6.73
CA ASN A 206 -6.02 8.73 7.52
C ASN A 206 -4.84 9.43 6.82
N GLN A 207 -5.13 10.33 5.87
CA GLN A 207 -4.11 11.07 5.11
C GLN A 207 -3.28 12.04 5.98
N ASP A 208 -3.65 12.23 7.23
CA ASP A 208 -2.93 12.99 8.27
C ASP A 208 -1.99 12.12 9.11
N LYS A 209 -1.96 10.80 8.86
CA LYS A 209 -1.14 9.82 9.57
C LYS A 209 -0.13 9.18 8.63
N THR A 210 0.94 8.61 9.20
CA THR A 210 1.72 7.58 8.51
C THR A 210 0.86 6.32 8.35
N ILE A 211 0.61 5.93 7.12
CA ILE A 211 -0.18 4.75 6.76
C ILE A 211 0.77 3.59 6.47
N ILE A 212 0.68 2.52 7.25
CA ILE A 212 1.33 1.25 6.96
C ILE A 212 0.32 0.33 6.29
N LEU A 213 0.44 0.15 4.97
CA LEU A 213 -0.39 -0.81 4.25
C LEU A 213 0.26 -2.19 4.35
N ALA A 214 -0.34 -3.09 5.14
CA ALA A 214 0.09 -4.47 5.27
C ALA A 214 -0.79 -5.38 4.39
N MET A 215 -0.15 -6.14 3.50
CA MET A 215 -0.80 -7.11 2.64
C MET A 215 0.19 -8.21 2.24
N HIS A 216 -0.27 -9.45 2.11
CA HIS A 216 0.63 -10.56 1.76
C HIS A 216 1.30 -10.36 0.39
N HIS A 217 0.51 -10.09 -0.64
CA HIS A 217 0.96 -9.92 -2.02
C HIS A 217 1.51 -8.50 -2.30
N PRO A 218 2.79 -8.32 -2.67
CA PRO A 218 3.37 -7.00 -2.93
C PRO A 218 2.84 -6.30 -4.20
N LEU A 219 2.92 -4.96 -4.25
CA LEU A 219 2.52 -4.19 -5.45
C LEU A 219 3.51 -4.33 -6.60
N GLY A 220 4.79 -4.49 -6.28
CA GLY A 220 5.84 -4.82 -7.24
C GLY A 220 6.90 -5.71 -6.59
N SER A 221 7.63 -6.51 -7.37
CA SER A 221 8.68 -7.36 -6.79
C SER A 221 9.78 -7.65 -7.78
N TYR A 222 11.00 -7.79 -7.28
CA TYR A 222 12.16 -8.31 -8.00
C TYR A 222 12.42 -9.79 -7.72
N GLY A 223 11.46 -10.48 -7.11
CA GLY A 223 11.46 -11.92 -6.87
C GLY A 223 10.78 -12.73 -7.98
N SER A 224 10.59 -14.01 -7.70
CA SER A 224 10.05 -14.97 -8.68
C SER A 224 8.60 -14.73 -9.05
N HIS A 225 7.77 -14.28 -8.11
CA HIS A 225 6.38 -13.92 -8.38
C HIS A 225 6.26 -12.61 -9.17
N GLY A 226 7.28 -11.74 -9.07
CA GLY A 226 7.50 -10.58 -9.95
C GLY A 226 8.12 -10.90 -11.31
N GLY A 227 8.26 -12.19 -11.67
CA GLY A 227 8.76 -12.62 -12.97
C GLY A 227 10.29 -12.63 -13.11
N GLN A 228 11.02 -12.48 -12.00
CA GLN A 228 12.49 -12.55 -11.99
C GLN A 228 12.95 -13.94 -11.56
N PHE A 229 13.58 -14.68 -12.47
CA PHE A 229 13.97 -16.06 -12.23
C PHE A 229 15.49 -16.25 -12.32
N LEU A 230 16.01 -17.22 -11.57
CA LEU A 230 17.33 -17.75 -11.83
C LEU A 230 17.35 -18.42 -13.22
N PHE A 231 18.41 -18.19 -13.98
CA PHE A 231 18.56 -18.82 -15.28
C PHE A 231 18.65 -20.34 -15.12
N ASN A 232 17.66 -21.04 -15.69
CA ASN A 232 17.65 -22.49 -15.76
C ASN A 232 17.03 -22.90 -17.11
N PRO A 233 17.80 -23.50 -18.04
CA PRO A 233 17.32 -23.79 -19.39
C PRO A 233 16.13 -24.76 -19.40
N LEU A 234 16.02 -25.66 -18.43
CA LEU A 234 14.89 -26.60 -18.32
C LEU A 234 13.59 -25.91 -17.86
N LYS A 235 13.70 -24.86 -17.05
CA LYS A 235 12.54 -24.10 -16.55
C LYS A 235 12.26 -22.84 -17.37
N ALA A 236 13.14 -22.46 -18.28
CA ALA A 236 13.03 -21.22 -19.07
C ALA A 236 11.70 -21.12 -19.83
N PRO A 237 11.19 -22.15 -20.53
CA PRO A 237 9.90 -22.05 -21.22
C PRO A 237 8.73 -21.78 -20.27
N LEU A 238 8.70 -22.46 -19.12
CA LEU A 238 7.67 -22.28 -18.11
C LEU A 238 7.77 -20.89 -17.45
N ASN A 239 8.98 -20.42 -17.15
CA ASN A 239 9.22 -19.11 -16.56
C ASN A 239 8.81 -17.98 -17.51
N VAL A 240 9.10 -18.11 -18.82
CA VAL A 240 8.63 -17.18 -19.84
C VAL A 240 7.10 -17.17 -19.92
N LEU A 241 6.47 -18.35 -19.92
CA LEU A 241 5.01 -18.45 -19.91
C LEU A 241 4.41 -17.79 -18.67
N ARG A 242 4.90 -18.13 -17.47
CA ARG A 242 4.45 -17.53 -16.21
C ARG A 242 4.58 -16.01 -16.21
N ASN A 243 5.73 -15.49 -16.65
CA ASN A 243 5.94 -14.05 -16.73
C ASN A 243 5.01 -13.38 -17.76
N ALA A 244 4.81 -13.99 -18.92
CA ALA A 244 4.01 -13.39 -19.99
C ALA A 244 2.49 -13.48 -19.75
N SER A 245 2.00 -14.62 -19.23
CA SER A 245 0.57 -14.90 -19.10
C SER A 245 0.03 -14.74 -17.69
N GLY A 246 0.90 -14.77 -16.67
CA GLY A 246 0.47 -14.77 -15.27
C GLY A 246 -0.44 -15.95 -14.93
N ILE A 247 -0.16 -17.15 -15.48
CA ILE A 247 -1.03 -18.34 -15.33
C ILE A 247 -1.29 -18.74 -13.87
N SER A 248 -0.39 -18.40 -12.96
CA SER A 248 -0.59 -18.60 -11.52
C SER A 248 -1.22 -17.35 -10.91
N PRO A 249 -2.32 -17.47 -10.14
CA PRO A 249 -2.87 -16.35 -9.38
C PRO A 249 -1.86 -15.66 -8.46
N ALA A 250 -0.84 -16.40 -7.99
CA ALA A 250 0.27 -15.90 -7.19
C ALA A 250 1.29 -15.05 -7.97
N ASP A 251 1.25 -15.02 -9.29
CA ASP A 251 2.21 -14.23 -10.09
C ASP A 251 1.64 -12.84 -10.37
N LEU A 252 2.46 -11.79 -10.21
CA LEU A 252 2.04 -10.40 -10.32
C LEU A 252 1.39 -10.06 -11.67
N ASN A 253 1.75 -10.78 -12.73
CA ASN A 253 1.18 -10.59 -14.07
C ASN A 253 -0.19 -11.25 -14.27
N HIS A 254 -0.69 -12.03 -13.29
CA HIS A 254 -2.04 -12.58 -13.32
C HIS A 254 -3.07 -11.43 -13.37
N PRO A 255 -4.12 -11.51 -14.20
CA PRO A 255 -5.03 -10.39 -14.44
C PRO A 255 -5.59 -9.74 -13.16
N LEU A 256 -6.11 -10.54 -12.22
CA LEU A 256 -6.71 -10.02 -10.99
C LEU A 256 -5.68 -9.45 -10.00
N TYR A 257 -4.46 -10.02 -9.97
CA TYR A 257 -3.40 -9.52 -9.11
C TYR A 257 -2.82 -8.21 -9.68
N ARG A 258 -2.58 -8.16 -10.99
CA ARG A 258 -2.17 -6.94 -11.67
C ARG A 258 -3.20 -5.82 -11.49
N GLU A 259 -4.49 -6.14 -11.62
CA GLU A 259 -5.58 -5.19 -11.38
C GLU A 259 -5.57 -4.66 -9.94
N LEU A 260 -5.49 -5.55 -8.94
CA LEU A 260 -5.37 -5.16 -7.52
C LEU A 260 -4.19 -4.23 -7.30
N SER A 261 -3.00 -4.65 -7.72
CA SER A 261 -1.76 -3.90 -7.55
C SER A 261 -1.86 -2.53 -8.22
N ASN A 262 -2.35 -2.46 -9.46
CA ASN A 262 -2.49 -1.22 -10.20
C ASN A 262 -3.50 -0.26 -9.53
N LYS A 263 -4.66 -0.77 -9.08
CA LYS A 263 -5.69 0.06 -8.44
C LYS A 263 -5.24 0.59 -7.08
N ILE A 264 -4.64 -0.27 -6.25
CA ILE A 264 -4.06 0.16 -4.97
C ILE A 264 -2.95 1.18 -5.21
N THR A 265 -2.01 0.87 -6.10
CA THR A 265 -0.91 1.78 -6.46
C THR A 265 -1.43 3.15 -6.88
N THR A 266 -2.42 3.18 -7.78
CA THR A 266 -2.99 4.43 -8.28
C THR A 266 -3.61 5.28 -7.17
N ILE A 267 -4.28 4.64 -6.19
CA ILE A 267 -4.83 5.32 -5.02
C ILE A 267 -3.69 5.86 -4.13
N LEU A 268 -2.70 5.03 -3.82
CA LEU A 268 -1.60 5.39 -2.91
C LEU A 268 -0.67 6.45 -3.49
N GLN A 269 -0.56 6.59 -4.81
CA GLN A 269 0.27 7.62 -5.44
C GLN A 269 -0.17 9.05 -5.09
N GLU A 270 -1.45 9.28 -4.76
CA GLU A 270 -1.92 10.57 -4.23
C GLU A 270 -1.39 10.86 -2.81
N TYR A 271 -1.00 9.82 -2.08
CA TYR A 271 -0.59 9.83 -0.66
C TYR A 271 0.83 9.29 -0.47
N LYS A 272 1.65 9.36 -1.52
CA LYS A 272 2.99 8.75 -1.57
C LYS A 272 3.97 9.25 -0.50
N ASN A 273 3.66 10.37 0.15
CA ASN A 273 4.46 10.96 1.22
C ASN A 273 4.07 10.43 2.62
N ASP A 274 2.94 9.73 2.73
CA ASP A 274 2.37 9.30 4.00
C ASP A 274 2.31 7.77 4.11
N VAL A 275 2.45 7.03 3.00
CA VAL A 275 2.23 5.58 2.94
C VAL A 275 3.51 4.76 2.82
N ILE A 276 3.65 3.67 3.57
CA ILE A 276 4.64 2.60 3.36
C ILE A 276 3.89 1.27 3.17
N VAL A 277 4.27 0.49 2.17
CA VAL A 277 3.68 -0.84 1.92
C VAL A 277 4.58 -1.93 2.49
N VAL A 278 4.03 -2.90 3.22
CA VAL A 278 4.75 -4.03 3.80
C VAL A 278 4.09 -5.35 3.38
N SER A 279 4.91 -6.30 2.92
CA SER A 279 4.44 -7.56 2.31
C SER A 279 5.37 -8.76 2.53
N GLY A 280 4.87 -9.96 2.25
CA GLY A 280 5.61 -11.23 2.21
C GLY A 280 5.67 -11.80 0.79
N HIS A 281 5.22 -13.04 0.63
CA HIS A 281 4.91 -13.76 -0.62
C HIS A 281 6.11 -14.15 -1.48
N ASP A 282 6.95 -13.19 -1.84
CA ASP A 282 8.23 -13.51 -2.44
C ASP A 282 9.22 -13.91 -1.35
N HIS A 283 9.78 -15.11 -1.49
CA HIS A 283 10.63 -15.74 -0.48
C HIS A 283 12.05 -15.14 -0.39
N ASN A 284 12.16 -13.85 -0.16
CA ASN A 284 13.38 -13.07 -0.01
C ASN A 284 13.06 -11.76 0.75
N LEU A 285 14.09 -10.96 1.04
CA LEU A 285 13.93 -9.63 1.61
C LEU A 285 14.18 -8.57 0.52
N GLN A 286 13.35 -7.53 0.45
CA GLN A 286 13.52 -6.45 -0.51
C GLN A 286 13.09 -5.10 0.05
N TYR A 287 13.82 -4.04 -0.33
CA TYR A 287 13.31 -2.69 -0.33
C TYR A 287 13.25 -2.19 -1.77
N LEU A 288 12.14 -1.59 -2.18
CA LEU A 288 12.02 -0.92 -3.47
C LEU A 288 11.06 0.25 -3.41
N VAL A 289 11.15 1.14 -4.39
CA VAL A 289 10.22 2.26 -4.57
C VAL A 289 9.32 1.97 -5.78
N HIS A 290 8.10 1.49 -5.53
CA HIS A 290 7.14 1.17 -6.57
C HIS A 290 6.34 2.41 -6.97
N LYS A 291 6.62 2.99 -8.14
CA LYS A 291 5.95 4.20 -8.66
C LYS A 291 5.87 5.35 -7.63
N ASN A 292 6.98 5.60 -6.92
CA ASN A 292 7.15 6.56 -5.82
C ASN A 292 6.57 6.14 -4.45
N ILE A 293 6.11 4.91 -4.29
CA ILE A 293 5.62 4.38 -3.02
C ILE A 293 6.72 3.48 -2.43
N PRO A 294 7.23 3.76 -1.22
CA PRO A 294 8.15 2.87 -0.53
C PRO A 294 7.48 1.53 -0.21
N GLN A 295 8.18 0.43 -0.51
CA GLN A 295 7.70 -0.91 -0.23
C GLN A 295 8.81 -1.78 0.38
N ILE A 296 8.42 -2.53 1.41
CA ILE A 296 9.24 -3.50 2.13
C ILE A 296 8.65 -4.88 1.89
N ILE A 297 9.46 -5.81 1.39
CA ILE A 297 9.12 -7.24 1.28
C ILE A 297 9.96 -7.98 2.30
N SER A 298 9.31 -8.76 3.16
CA SER A 298 9.94 -9.57 4.21
C SER A 298 9.37 -10.98 4.21
N GLY A 299 9.44 -11.69 3.07
CA GLY A 299 8.81 -12.99 2.85
C GLY A 299 9.74 -14.20 3.01
N SER A 300 10.92 -14.06 3.62
CA SER A 300 11.86 -15.18 3.81
C SER A 300 11.89 -15.72 5.24
N GLY A 301 10.73 -15.78 5.90
CA GLY A 301 10.61 -16.32 7.24
C GLY A 301 10.96 -17.80 7.34
N SER A 302 10.67 -18.62 6.31
CA SER A 302 10.97 -20.06 6.33
C SER A 302 11.43 -20.67 5.00
N LYS A 303 11.41 -19.90 3.92
CA LYS A 303 11.79 -20.32 2.56
C LYS A 303 12.65 -19.25 1.90
N VAL A 304 13.43 -19.67 0.91
CA VAL A 304 14.33 -18.77 0.16
C VAL A 304 14.16 -18.99 -1.34
N LYS A 305 14.09 -17.89 -2.09
CA LYS A 305 14.11 -17.82 -3.55
C LYS A 305 15.05 -16.72 -4.02
N PRO A 306 15.59 -16.82 -5.25
CA PRO A 306 16.42 -15.79 -5.85
C PRO A 306 15.71 -14.45 -5.94
N VAL A 307 16.49 -13.37 -5.88
CA VAL A 307 16.02 -12.00 -6.10
C VAL A 307 16.91 -11.33 -7.14
N ARG A 308 16.32 -10.45 -7.96
CA ARG A 308 17.09 -9.64 -8.90
C ARG A 308 17.60 -8.38 -8.22
N HIS A 309 18.86 -8.07 -8.52
CA HIS A 309 19.49 -6.82 -8.15
C HIS A 309 19.64 -5.92 -9.38
N TYR A 310 19.44 -4.62 -9.19
CA TYR A 310 19.75 -3.62 -10.20
C TYR A 310 20.99 -2.87 -9.73
N GLU A 311 22.16 -3.24 -10.24
CA GLU A 311 23.47 -2.70 -9.79
C GLU A 311 23.55 -1.16 -9.76
N LYS A 312 22.75 -0.49 -10.60
CA LYS A 312 22.70 0.99 -10.71
C LYS A 312 21.61 1.64 -9.86
N ASP A 313 20.79 0.85 -9.19
CA ASP A 313 19.70 1.33 -8.35
C ASP A 313 20.11 1.28 -6.88
N ALA A 314 20.80 2.34 -6.42
CA ALA A 314 21.13 2.51 -5.01
C ALA A 314 19.91 2.78 -4.11
N SER A 315 18.71 2.87 -4.71
CA SER A 315 17.46 3.05 -3.98
C SER A 315 16.75 1.74 -3.64
N SER A 316 17.18 0.59 -4.19
CA SER A 316 16.63 -0.72 -3.86
C SER A 316 17.61 -1.64 -3.11
N PHE A 317 17.03 -2.63 -2.45
CA PHE A 317 17.72 -3.69 -1.71
C PHE A 317 17.06 -5.02 -2.06
N GLY A 318 17.87 -6.08 -2.12
CA GLY A 318 17.42 -7.45 -2.25
C GLY A 318 18.32 -8.37 -1.43
N TYR A 319 17.77 -9.42 -0.83
CA TYR A 319 18.54 -10.46 -0.18
C TYR A 319 17.83 -11.82 -0.25
N ALA A 320 18.47 -12.78 -0.90
CA ALA A 320 17.98 -14.15 -1.06
C ALA A 320 18.53 -15.07 0.06
N GLY A 321 18.17 -14.75 1.31
CA GLY A 321 18.42 -15.59 2.48
C GLY A 321 17.29 -15.48 3.50
N LEU A 322 17.30 -16.34 4.52
CA LEU A 322 16.31 -16.29 5.59
C LEU A 322 16.53 -15.05 6.45
N GLY A 323 15.44 -14.42 6.90
CA GLY A 323 15.52 -13.25 7.75
C GLY A 323 14.18 -12.55 7.92
N PHE A 324 14.24 -11.31 8.41
CA PHE A 324 13.09 -10.46 8.68
C PHE A 324 13.47 -8.98 8.60
N ALA A 325 12.47 -8.10 8.65
CA ALA A 325 12.67 -6.65 8.65
C ALA A 325 12.14 -5.98 9.92
N VAL A 326 12.71 -4.84 10.28
CA VAL A 326 12.22 -3.95 11.34
C VAL A 326 12.12 -2.54 10.76
N LEU A 327 10.90 -2.02 10.71
CA LEU A 327 10.61 -0.63 10.35
C LEU A 327 10.52 0.19 11.64
N ASN A 328 11.44 1.13 11.81
CA ASN A 328 11.42 2.08 12.92
C ASN A 328 10.84 3.41 12.44
N ILE A 329 9.80 3.88 13.13
CA ILE A 329 9.09 5.13 12.83
C ILE A 329 9.30 6.09 14.00
N GLN A 330 10.04 7.16 13.75
CA GLN A 330 10.27 8.28 14.66
C GLN A 330 9.56 9.52 14.12
N GLU A 331 9.47 10.56 14.96
CA GLU A 331 8.85 11.84 14.61
C GLU A 331 9.42 12.44 13.32
N ASN A 332 10.75 12.36 13.14
CA ASN A 332 11.44 13.00 12.02
C ASN A 332 12.11 12.03 11.04
N ASN A 333 12.03 10.72 11.29
CA ASN A 333 12.80 9.73 10.55
C ASN A 333 12.09 8.39 10.48
N GLN A 334 12.06 7.79 9.29
CA GLN A 334 11.53 6.45 9.05
C GLN A 334 12.63 5.60 8.43
N THR A 335 13.04 4.53 9.12
CA THR A 335 14.16 3.68 8.71
C THR A 335 13.75 2.22 8.72
N VAL A 336 14.07 1.49 7.65
CA VAL A 336 13.96 0.02 7.62
C VAL A 336 15.32 -0.63 7.77
N GLN A 337 15.36 -1.65 8.62
CA GLN A 337 16.51 -2.50 8.85
C GLN A 337 16.16 -3.96 8.52
N TYR A 338 17.09 -4.67 7.88
CA TYR A 338 16.93 -6.09 7.55
C TYR A 338 17.93 -6.91 8.36
N TYR A 339 17.46 -8.01 8.92
CA TYR A 339 18.23 -8.93 9.73
C TYR A 339 18.17 -10.33 9.12
N ASP A 340 19.29 -11.04 9.14
CA ASP A 340 19.34 -12.43 8.68
C ASP A 340 18.97 -13.44 9.80
N GLU A 341 19.02 -14.72 9.46
CA GLU A 341 18.77 -15.85 10.38
C GLU A 341 19.71 -15.95 11.59
N THR A 342 20.75 -15.11 11.66
CA THR A 342 21.70 -15.03 12.79
C THR A 342 21.54 -13.75 13.61
N ASN A 343 20.48 -12.96 13.35
CA ASN A 343 20.27 -11.62 13.89
C ASN A 343 21.34 -10.59 13.49
N GLN A 344 22.09 -10.84 12.41
CA GLN A 344 23.03 -9.86 11.88
C GLN A 344 22.27 -8.82 11.05
N LEU A 345 22.52 -7.54 11.30
CA LEU A 345 22.05 -6.44 10.45
C LEU A 345 22.75 -6.52 9.09
N ILE A 346 21.99 -6.81 8.04
CA ILE A 346 22.52 -6.95 6.67
C ILE A 346 22.28 -5.70 5.82
N HIS A 347 21.27 -4.90 6.14
CA HIS A 347 20.97 -3.64 5.44
C HIS A 347 20.18 -2.66 6.30
N SER A 348 20.39 -1.37 6.07
CA SER A 348 19.64 -0.28 6.70
C SER A 348 19.38 0.81 5.67
N LYS A 349 18.15 1.30 5.60
CA LYS A 349 17.73 2.33 4.64
C LYS A 349 16.79 3.32 5.31
N VAL A 350 17.15 4.60 5.24
CA VAL A 350 16.22 5.70 5.53
C VAL A 350 15.21 5.78 4.38
N ILE A 351 13.94 5.62 4.72
CA ILE A 351 12.79 5.71 3.80
C ILE A 351 12.40 7.17 3.62
N ARG A 352 12.30 7.91 4.73
CA ARG A 352 11.96 9.33 4.76
C ARG A 352 12.72 10.03 5.88
N GLU A 353 13.29 11.17 5.55
CA GLU A 353 13.66 12.21 6.51
C GLU A 353 12.53 13.23 6.49
N ILE A 354 11.74 13.29 7.56
CA ILE A 354 10.73 14.32 7.71
C ILE A 354 11.49 15.56 8.16
N GLN A 355 11.84 16.42 7.20
CA GLN A 355 12.30 17.76 7.55
C GLN A 355 11.12 18.43 8.26
N THR A 356 11.30 18.82 9.52
CA THR A 356 10.38 19.78 10.15
C THR A 356 10.30 20.96 9.21
N GLU A 357 9.19 21.10 8.48
CA GLU A 357 8.97 22.28 7.66
C GLU A 357 9.17 23.45 8.63
N LYS A 358 10.13 24.34 8.32
CA LYS A 358 10.20 25.61 9.06
C LYS A 358 8.79 26.15 9.04
N PRO A 359 8.18 26.49 10.20
CA PRO A 359 6.83 26.99 10.22
C PRO A 359 6.76 28.05 9.15
N LEU A 360 5.92 27.82 8.13
CA LEU A 360 5.73 28.78 7.07
C LEU A 360 5.52 30.10 7.81
N SER A 361 6.44 31.05 7.62
CA SER A 361 6.26 32.39 8.12
C SER A 361 5.14 32.99 7.27
N VAL A 362 3.90 32.58 7.55
CA VAL A 362 2.67 33.10 6.96
C VAL A 362 2.50 34.49 7.53
N SER A 363 3.35 35.41 7.08
CA SER A 363 3.38 36.81 7.49
C SER A 363 2.44 37.66 6.65
N ASN A 364 1.85 37.10 5.60
CA ASN A 364 1.00 37.81 4.65
C ASN A 364 -0.44 37.30 4.70
N PHE A 365 -1.10 37.51 5.84
CA PHE A 365 -2.56 37.46 5.87
C PHE A 365 -3.12 38.64 5.03
N PRO A 366 -4.25 38.47 4.33
CA PRO A 366 -4.91 39.58 3.66
C PRO A 366 -5.21 40.67 4.69
N LYS A 367 -4.88 41.92 4.38
CA LYS A 367 -5.19 43.06 5.26
C LYS A 367 -6.62 43.55 5.05
N GLU A 368 -7.19 43.22 3.90
CA GLU A 368 -8.52 43.60 3.47
C GLU A 368 -9.58 42.74 4.15
N SER A 369 -10.68 43.35 4.58
CA SER A 369 -11.84 42.64 5.14
C SER A 369 -12.68 41.93 4.06
N ILE A 370 -12.48 42.31 2.79
CA ILE A 370 -13.19 41.79 1.63
C ILE A 370 -12.17 41.53 0.52
N ILE A 371 -12.28 40.38 -0.14
CA ILE A 371 -11.47 40.04 -1.31
C ILE A 371 -12.36 39.71 -2.50
N SER A 372 -12.04 40.30 -3.65
CA SER A 372 -12.75 40.04 -4.91
C SER A 372 -12.09 38.91 -5.70
N LYS A 373 -12.78 37.76 -5.83
CA LYS A 373 -12.25 36.55 -6.48
C LYS A 373 -13.29 35.87 -7.36
N SER A 374 -12.83 35.14 -8.36
CA SER A 374 -13.64 34.23 -9.19
C SER A 374 -13.27 32.78 -8.90
N ILE A 375 -14.16 31.83 -9.24
CA ILE A 375 -13.89 30.40 -9.06
C ILE A 375 -12.83 29.93 -10.06
N TYR A 376 -12.93 30.38 -11.33
CA TYR A 376 -11.96 30.12 -12.39
C TYR A 376 -11.18 31.38 -12.75
N THR A 377 -9.87 31.24 -12.97
CA THR A 377 -8.93 32.37 -13.09
C THR A 377 -8.63 32.84 -14.50
N LYS A 378 -8.90 32.03 -15.53
CA LYS A 378 -8.65 32.37 -16.94
C LYS A 378 -9.93 32.23 -17.75
N HIS A 379 -10.33 33.31 -18.42
CA HIS A 379 -11.44 33.31 -19.35
C HIS A 379 -10.96 32.74 -20.70
N THR A 380 -10.74 31.43 -20.76
CA THR A 380 -10.39 30.76 -22.03
C THR A 380 -11.69 30.29 -22.67
N ASP A 381 -12.18 31.12 -23.59
CA ASP A 381 -13.16 30.82 -24.63
C ASP A 381 -14.62 30.88 -24.20
N ASP A 382 -15.26 32.03 -24.45
CA ASP A 382 -16.70 32.04 -24.72
C ASP A 382 -16.98 31.01 -25.81
N LYS A 383 -17.81 30.02 -25.48
CA LYS A 383 -18.10 28.92 -26.39
C LYS A 383 -18.89 29.45 -27.58
N SER A 384 -18.62 28.91 -28.77
CA SER A 384 -19.31 29.31 -29.99
C SER A 384 -20.81 29.05 -29.90
N LYS A 385 -21.62 29.77 -30.70
CA LYS A 385 -23.08 29.56 -30.76
C LYS A 385 -23.46 28.11 -31.04
N ASN A 386 -22.68 27.42 -31.89
CA ASN A 386 -22.90 26.01 -32.21
C ASN A 386 -22.63 25.10 -31.01
N TYR A 387 -21.56 25.37 -30.26
CA TYR A 387 -21.25 24.62 -29.04
C TYR A 387 -22.34 24.81 -27.98
N ASN A 388 -22.77 26.06 -27.76
CA ASN A 388 -23.84 26.39 -26.81
C ASN A 388 -25.20 25.82 -27.24
N SER A 389 -25.47 25.72 -28.54
CA SER A 389 -26.70 25.07 -29.06
C SER A 389 -26.74 23.59 -28.69
N PHE A 390 -25.59 22.90 -28.75
CA PHE A 390 -25.52 21.46 -28.48
C PHE A 390 -25.37 21.12 -26.99
N PHE A 391 -24.48 21.82 -26.27
CA PHE A 391 -24.18 21.52 -24.86
C PHE A 391 -24.92 22.43 -23.86
N GLY A 392 -25.49 23.54 -24.33
CA GLY A 392 -26.15 24.53 -23.48
C GLY A 392 -25.24 25.67 -23.05
N ASN A 393 -25.86 26.76 -22.58
CA ASN A 393 -25.16 27.98 -22.14
C ASN A 393 -24.47 27.85 -20.78
N HIS A 394 -24.91 26.90 -19.94
CA HIS A 394 -24.39 26.65 -18.58
C HIS A 394 -24.38 27.92 -17.69
N TYR A 395 -23.79 27.84 -16.50
CA TYR A 395 -23.53 28.97 -15.59
C TYR A 395 -22.13 29.56 -15.76
N ARG A 396 -21.50 29.44 -16.94
CA ARG A 396 -20.08 29.82 -17.17
C ARG A 396 -19.72 31.19 -16.63
N GLN A 397 -20.55 32.19 -16.90
CA GLN A 397 -20.32 33.57 -16.44
C GLN A 397 -20.17 33.63 -14.90
N LEU A 398 -20.97 32.88 -14.14
CA LEU A 398 -20.88 32.85 -12.68
C LEU A 398 -19.58 32.20 -12.16
N TYR A 399 -18.92 31.35 -12.95
CA TYR A 399 -17.63 30.77 -12.55
C TYR A 399 -16.45 31.71 -12.81
N TYR A 400 -16.58 32.62 -13.78
CA TYR A 400 -15.54 33.57 -14.16
C TYR A 400 -15.72 34.97 -13.55
N ASN A 401 -16.95 35.34 -13.20
CA ASN A 401 -17.23 36.61 -12.53
C ASN A 401 -16.53 36.67 -11.17
N LYS A 402 -16.02 37.85 -10.85
CA LYS A 402 -15.51 38.13 -9.51
C LYS A 402 -16.67 38.46 -8.59
N PHE A 403 -16.64 37.90 -7.41
CA PHE A 403 -17.54 38.22 -6.32
C PHE A 403 -16.72 38.64 -5.12
N ASP A 404 -17.32 39.50 -4.31
CA ASP A 404 -16.71 40.00 -3.09
C ASP A 404 -17.02 39.02 -1.95
N PHE A 405 -15.97 38.49 -1.34
CA PHE A 405 -16.05 37.54 -0.24
C PHE A 405 -15.44 38.15 1.02
N PRO A 406 -16.10 37.99 2.19
CA PRO A 406 -15.49 38.40 3.45
C PRO A 406 -14.25 37.56 3.73
N VAL A 407 -13.18 38.22 4.16
CA VAL A 407 -12.01 37.55 4.72
C VAL A 407 -12.33 37.21 6.18
N VAL A 408 -12.14 35.95 6.54
CA VAL A 408 -12.46 35.41 7.87
C VAL A 408 -11.24 34.74 8.47
N ASN A 409 -11.05 34.89 9.78
CA ASN A 409 -10.05 34.13 10.51
C ASN A 409 -10.73 32.92 11.16
N LEU A 410 -10.11 31.74 11.05
CA LEU A 410 -10.69 30.51 11.59
C LEU A 410 -10.86 30.59 13.11
N ASP A 411 -9.93 31.20 13.82
CA ASP A 411 -9.94 31.37 15.29
C ASP A 411 -11.11 32.21 15.84
N THR A 412 -11.80 32.95 14.98
CA THR A 412 -12.94 33.82 15.35
C THR A 412 -14.22 33.47 14.62
N LEU A 413 -14.13 32.87 13.43
CA LEU A 413 -15.29 32.40 12.67
C LEU A 413 -16.08 31.40 13.50
N HIS A 414 -17.41 31.60 13.61
CA HIS A 414 -18.30 30.73 14.40
C HIS A 414 -17.85 30.48 15.86
N GLY A 415 -17.16 31.43 16.49
CA GLY A 415 -16.68 31.28 17.87
C GLY A 415 -15.32 30.57 17.99
N GLY A 416 -14.68 30.28 16.86
CA GLY A 416 -13.36 29.68 16.76
C GLY A 416 -13.43 28.25 16.25
N LEU A 417 -13.01 28.06 15.00
CA LEU A 417 -12.91 26.79 14.31
C LEU A 417 -11.50 26.23 14.33
N LYS A 418 -11.40 24.92 14.58
CA LYS A 418 -10.14 24.18 14.50
C LYS A 418 -10.22 23.13 13.38
N PRO A 419 -9.18 23.02 12.54
CA PRO A 419 -9.00 21.88 11.63
C PRO A 419 -9.02 20.57 12.41
N VAL A 420 -9.91 19.66 12.02
CA VAL A 420 -9.98 18.32 12.63
C VAL A 420 -9.67 17.21 11.64
N LYS A 421 -10.01 17.37 10.35
CA LYS A 421 -9.82 16.30 9.37
C LYS A 421 -9.84 16.80 7.93
N LEU A 422 -8.95 16.28 7.09
CA LEU A 422 -9.03 16.47 5.64
C LEU A 422 -10.13 15.57 5.05
N GLY A 423 -10.80 16.05 4.00
CA GLY A 423 -11.90 15.35 3.35
C GLY A 423 -11.97 15.61 1.84
N GLY A 424 -12.98 15.02 1.19
CA GLY A 424 -13.14 15.06 -0.26
C GLY A 424 -12.45 13.86 -0.92
N GLY A 425 -11.84 14.07 -2.10
CA GLY A 425 -11.00 13.04 -2.74
C GLY A 425 -11.48 12.50 -4.10
N ASN A 426 -12.66 12.92 -4.58
CA ASN A 426 -13.16 12.52 -5.91
C ASN A 426 -13.17 13.67 -6.92
N GLN A 427 -13.52 14.88 -6.48
CA GLN A 427 -13.65 16.06 -7.36
C GLN A 427 -13.22 17.35 -6.68
N SER A 428 -13.19 17.38 -5.34
CA SER A 428 -12.77 18.54 -4.57
C SER A 428 -12.07 18.08 -3.29
N VAL A 429 -11.36 19.03 -2.69
CA VAL A 429 -10.73 18.90 -1.38
C VAL A 429 -11.59 19.68 -0.39
N SER A 430 -11.81 19.11 0.78
CA SER A 430 -12.49 19.76 1.88
C SER A 430 -11.71 19.62 3.18
N LEU A 431 -11.97 20.51 4.11
CA LEU A 431 -11.46 20.46 5.47
C LEU A 431 -12.66 20.45 6.42
N ARG A 432 -12.73 19.42 7.26
CA ARG A 432 -13.67 19.36 8.38
C ARG A 432 -13.09 20.19 9.52
N LEU A 433 -13.94 21.04 10.06
CA LEU A 433 -13.66 21.99 11.11
C LEU A 433 -14.61 21.73 12.27
N GLU A 434 -14.18 22.01 13.50
CA GLU A 434 -15.00 21.89 14.69
C GLU A 434 -14.90 23.19 15.50
N ASP A 435 -16.03 23.65 16.05
CA ASP A 435 -16.05 24.78 16.99
C ASP A 435 -15.80 24.32 18.44
N ASN A 436 -15.75 25.26 19.39
CA ASN A 436 -15.49 24.94 20.79
C ASN A 436 -16.64 24.15 21.46
N ASP A 437 -17.83 24.11 20.86
CA ASP A 437 -19.00 23.37 21.35
C ASP A 437 -19.11 21.97 20.70
N GLY A 438 -18.13 21.58 19.85
CA GLY A 438 -18.09 20.29 19.18
C GLY A 438 -18.93 20.21 17.90
N LYS A 439 -19.43 21.33 17.37
CA LYS A 439 -20.22 21.34 16.15
C LYS A 439 -19.31 21.30 14.92
N GLU A 440 -19.60 20.38 14.01
CA GLU A 440 -18.81 20.18 12.79
C GLU A 440 -19.25 21.09 11.63
N TYR A 441 -18.26 21.61 10.91
CA TYR A 441 -18.39 22.42 9.71
C TYR A 441 -17.53 21.83 8.59
N VAL A 442 -17.92 22.04 7.33
CA VAL A 442 -17.15 21.58 6.16
C VAL A 442 -16.77 22.78 5.29
N MET A 443 -15.49 23.08 5.22
CA MET A 443 -14.92 24.02 4.27
C MET A 443 -14.54 23.28 3.00
N ARG A 444 -15.20 23.55 1.87
CA ARG A 444 -14.97 22.87 0.59
C ARG A 444 -14.43 23.83 -0.46
N ARG A 445 -13.43 23.41 -1.22
CA ARG A 445 -12.96 24.18 -2.39
C ARG A 445 -14.06 24.25 -3.46
N MET A 446 -14.38 25.48 -3.89
CA MET A 446 -15.38 25.74 -4.93
C MET A 446 -14.94 25.24 -6.31
N ARG A 447 -13.66 25.48 -6.66
CA ARG A 447 -13.07 24.95 -7.90
C ARG A 447 -12.87 23.43 -7.79
N LYS A 448 -13.69 22.70 -8.54
CA LYS A 448 -13.55 21.25 -8.73
C LYS A 448 -12.28 20.94 -9.56
N SER A 449 -11.74 19.74 -9.39
CA SER A 449 -10.61 19.20 -10.14
C SER A 449 -11.11 18.17 -11.14
N ALA A 450 -11.07 18.53 -12.42
CA ALA A 450 -11.36 17.61 -13.51
C ALA A 450 -10.33 16.47 -13.60
N THR A 451 -9.05 16.77 -13.41
CA THR A 451 -8.00 15.74 -13.40
C THR A 451 -8.20 14.71 -12.28
N GLN A 452 -8.60 15.12 -11.09
CA GLN A 452 -8.96 14.20 -10.00
C GLN A 452 -10.20 13.36 -10.35
N PHE A 453 -11.22 13.94 -10.98
CA PHE A 453 -12.39 13.20 -11.40
C PHE A 453 -12.07 12.15 -12.47
N ILE A 454 -11.32 12.54 -13.49
CA ILE A 454 -10.91 11.66 -14.59
C ILE A 454 -10.01 10.54 -14.05
N GLN A 455 -9.09 10.84 -13.13
CA GLN A 455 -8.26 9.83 -12.46
C GLN A 455 -9.12 8.77 -11.78
N VAL A 456 -10.13 9.18 -11.01
CA VAL A 456 -10.96 8.29 -10.20
C VAL A 456 -11.97 7.49 -11.02
N LYS A 457 -12.43 8.05 -12.15
CA LYS A 457 -13.51 7.47 -12.96
C LYS A 457 -13.05 6.76 -14.22
N ALA A 458 -11.98 7.22 -14.87
CA ALA A 458 -11.53 6.70 -16.16
C ALA A 458 -10.21 5.93 -16.07
N PHE A 459 -9.28 6.33 -15.19
CA PHE A 459 -7.94 5.72 -15.10
C PHE A 459 -7.69 5.11 -13.72
N GLN A 460 -8.47 4.10 -13.35
CA GLN A 460 -8.38 3.49 -12.02
C GLN A 460 -7.10 2.68 -11.79
N GLU A 461 -6.41 2.28 -12.86
CA GLU A 461 -5.20 1.42 -12.83
C GLU A 461 -3.90 2.16 -13.19
N GLU A 462 -4.00 3.42 -13.62
CA GLU A 462 -2.82 4.21 -13.99
C GLU A 462 -2.95 5.64 -13.48
N PHE A 463 -1.91 6.15 -12.83
CA PHE A 463 -1.87 7.53 -12.41
C PHE A 463 -1.58 8.47 -13.58
N MET A 464 -2.59 9.25 -13.95
CA MET A 464 -2.64 10.11 -15.13
C MET A 464 -2.89 11.59 -14.79
N LYS A 465 -3.14 11.93 -13.52
CA LYS A 465 -3.53 13.28 -13.08
C LYS A 465 -2.64 14.39 -13.64
N GLU A 466 -1.32 14.25 -13.54
CA GLU A 466 -0.33 15.22 -14.04
C GLU A 466 -0.36 15.34 -15.59
N ARG A 467 -0.57 14.21 -16.29
CA ARG A 467 -0.67 14.18 -17.76
C ARG A 467 -1.98 14.75 -18.29
N LEU A 468 -3.02 14.78 -17.45
CA LEU A 468 -4.34 15.28 -17.82
C LEU A 468 -4.46 16.80 -17.67
N GLU A 469 -3.57 17.44 -16.91
CA GLU A 469 -3.61 18.90 -16.72
C GLU A 469 -3.53 19.65 -18.04
N ASN A 470 -4.42 20.62 -18.24
CA ASN A 470 -4.50 21.46 -19.43
C ASN A 470 -4.81 20.71 -20.75
N THR A 471 -5.27 19.46 -20.67
CA THR A 471 -5.72 18.70 -21.84
C THR A 471 -7.13 19.11 -22.30
N VAL A 472 -7.55 18.63 -23.48
CA VAL A 472 -8.92 18.83 -23.98
C VAL A 472 -9.94 18.19 -23.04
N ALA A 473 -9.64 17.01 -22.49
CA ALA A 473 -10.51 16.32 -21.54
C ALA A 473 -10.67 17.12 -20.23
N ASP A 474 -9.57 17.64 -19.67
CA ASP A 474 -9.60 18.52 -18.49
C ASP A 474 -10.47 19.76 -18.75
N ARG A 475 -10.23 20.48 -19.86
CA ARG A 475 -11.05 21.64 -20.25
C ARG A 475 -12.53 21.30 -20.43
N PHE A 476 -12.84 20.15 -21.04
CA PHE A 476 -14.22 19.71 -21.24
C PHE A 476 -14.93 19.41 -19.92
N ILE A 477 -14.29 18.67 -19.00
CA ILE A 477 -14.89 18.38 -17.70
C ILE A 477 -15.01 19.64 -16.83
N MET A 478 -14.04 20.55 -16.90
CA MET A 478 -14.14 21.86 -16.23
C MET A 478 -15.33 22.68 -16.74
N ASP A 479 -15.63 22.60 -18.04
CA ASP A 479 -16.82 23.20 -18.65
C ASP A 479 -18.10 22.50 -18.21
N PHE A 480 -18.12 21.16 -18.17
CA PHE A 480 -19.24 20.37 -17.66
C PHE A 480 -19.59 20.75 -16.20
N TYR A 481 -18.60 21.04 -15.36
CA TYR A 481 -18.88 21.51 -14.00
C TYR A 481 -19.61 22.84 -13.93
N THR A 482 -19.60 23.65 -14.99
CA THR A 482 -20.38 24.88 -15.05
C THR A 482 -21.86 24.66 -15.33
N THR A 483 -22.31 23.42 -15.60
CA THR A 483 -23.74 23.09 -15.72
C THR A 483 -24.53 23.30 -14.43
N SER A 484 -23.85 23.25 -13.28
CA SER A 484 -24.45 23.45 -11.96
C SER A 484 -24.29 24.89 -11.51
N TYR A 485 -25.25 25.41 -10.74
CA TYR A 485 -25.12 26.71 -10.11
C TYR A 485 -23.97 26.69 -9.09
N PRO A 486 -22.97 27.59 -9.17
CA PRO A 486 -21.75 27.46 -8.39
C PRO A 486 -21.94 27.58 -6.88
N PHE A 487 -22.97 28.31 -6.43
CA PHE A 487 -23.24 28.57 -5.01
C PHE A 487 -24.41 27.74 -4.44
N ALA A 488 -24.84 26.70 -5.17
CA ALA A 488 -25.78 25.73 -4.61
C ALA A 488 -25.05 24.85 -3.58
N ALA A 489 -25.70 24.59 -2.45
CA ALA A 489 -25.19 23.76 -1.36
C ALA A 489 -25.01 22.30 -1.79
#